data_AF-A0A8D8VWQ6-F1
#
_entry.id   AF-A0A8D8VWQ6-F1
#
_cell.length_a   1.000
_cell.length_b   1.000
_cell.length_c   1.000
_cell.angle_alpha   90.00
_cell.angle_beta   90.00
_cell.angle_gamma   90.00
#
_symmetry.space_group_name_H-M   'P 1'
#
loop_
_entity.id
_entity.type
_entity.pdbx_description
1 polymer ?
#
loop_
_entity_poly.entity_id
_entity_poly.type
_entity_poly.pdbx_seq_one_letter_code
_entity_poly.pdbx_strand_id
1 'polypeptide(L)'
;MVSLQRLLSGDIQFRLKHVLYIMHLSGQVSLPGHYKEPWKTQLHRIYKAFNWTLSGAFCLSVALGLFLNTIKEFGLFSERCFVFGAFLLCFCSNCLLNIKLKKFLTILDCFEALAERHRDKPVVVMLKKMESLFLLALFAMTAQGLTWEFLIYPLLPKSDEELETLIKLYNLKHPHNSLPFQPYIPYVDTSEPKIYYVLFALFVYIGFLHITAILFYCSLGENTPV
;
A
#
# COMPACT_ATOMS: atom_id res chain seq x y z
N MET A 1 19.07 17.63 -16.24
CA MET A 1 17.66 17.79 -15.80
C MET A 1 16.77 17.18 -16.88
N VAL A 2 16.27 15.97 -16.66
CA VAL A 2 15.30 15.36 -17.59
C VAL A 2 13.98 16.09 -17.41
N SER A 3 13.47 16.71 -18.46
CA SER A 3 12.22 17.48 -18.42
C SER A 3 11.03 16.55 -18.20
N LEU A 4 10.11 16.97 -17.33
CA LEU A 4 8.85 16.28 -17.01
C LEU A 4 8.02 15.93 -18.26
N GLN A 5 8.26 16.60 -19.39
CA GLN A 5 7.66 16.31 -20.69
C GLN A 5 8.09 14.96 -21.30
N ARG A 6 9.31 14.47 -21.03
CA ARG A 6 9.72 13.10 -21.44
C ARG A 6 9.05 12.02 -20.60
N LEU A 7 8.58 12.39 -19.41
CA LEU A 7 7.82 11.53 -18.51
C LEU A 7 6.38 11.32 -18.97
N LEU A 8 5.93 11.93 -20.08
CA LEU A 8 4.57 11.78 -20.63
C LEU A 8 4.53 11.17 -22.05
N SER A 9 5.69 10.86 -22.66
CA SER A 9 5.80 10.33 -24.02
C SER A 9 6.07 8.81 -24.04
N GLY A 10 5.00 8.01 -23.94
CA GLY A 10 4.73 6.88 -24.84
C GLY A 10 5.64 5.64 -24.95
N ASP A 11 6.67 5.42 -24.13
CA ASP A 11 7.46 4.18 -24.18
C ASP A 11 7.58 3.52 -22.80
N ILE A 12 7.76 2.20 -22.78
CA ILE A 12 7.78 1.28 -21.60
C ILE A 12 8.63 1.76 -20.39
N GLN A 13 9.51 2.75 -20.62
CA GLN A 13 10.24 3.59 -19.66
C GLN A 13 9.35 4.33 -18.63
N PHE A 14 8.03 4.37 -18.87
CA PHE A 14 7.00 4.97 -18.02
C PHE A 14 6.84 4.29 -16.64
N ARG A 15 6.85 2.96 -16.53
CA ARG A 15 6.06 2.29 -15.47
C ARG A 15 6.57 2.47 -14.03
N LEU A 16 7.88 2.33 -13.77
CA LEU A 16 8.45 2.53 -12.42
C LEU A 16 8.45 4.01 -12.01
N LYS A 17 8.73 4.92 -12.96
CA LYS A 17 8.61 6.37 -12.72
C LYS A 17 7.16 6.80 -12.53
N HIS A 18 6.20 6.11 -13.16
CA HIS A 18 4.77 6.28 -12.95
C HIS A 18 4.33 5.79 -11.57
N VAL A 19 4.84 4.65 -11.13
CA VAL A 19 4.63 4.20 -9.74
C VAL A 19 5.19 5.20 -8.76
N LEU A 20 6.41 5.71 -8.97
CA LEU A 20 6.95 6.77 -8.11
C LEU A 20 6.12 8.07 -8.18
N TYR A 21 5.54 8.40 -9.33
CA TYR A 21 4.65 9.54 -9.48
C TYR A 21 3.33 9.34 -8.74
N ILE A 22 2.78 8.13 -8.74
CA ILE A 22 1.53 7.83 -8.05
C ILE A 22 1.75 7.72 -6.55
N MET A 23 2.84 7.07 -6.14
CA MET A 23 3.33 7.14 -4.76
C MET A 23 3.58 8.59 -4.33
N HIS A 24 3.96 9.47 -5.26
CA HIS A 24 4.06 10.89 -4.97
C HIS A 24 2.68 11.48 -4.72
N LEU A 25 1.73 11.32 -5.64
CA LEU A 25 0.36 11.82 -5.51
C LEU A 25 -0.38 11.27 -4.28
N SER A 26 -0.14 10.01 -3.90
CA SER A 26 -0.69 9.40 -2.69
C SER A 26 0.03 9.82 -1.39
N GLY A 27 1.01 10.72 -1.50
CA GLY A 27 1.74 11.25 -0.35
C GLY A 27 2.69 10.24 0.30
N GLN A 28 3.03 9.14 -0.39
CA GLN A 28 4.01 8.17 0.11
C GLN A 28 5.45 8.62 -0.14
N VAL A 29 5.74 9.21 -1.30
CA VAL A 29 7.07 9.73 -1.66
C VAL A 29 7.03 11.22 -2.03
N SER A 30 8.20 11.87 -1.99
CA SER A 30 8.37 13.25 -2.47
C SER A 30 9.34 13.26 -3.63
N LEU A 31 8.84 13.42 -4.85
CA LEU A 31 9.69 13.53 -6.02
C LEU A 31 10.37 14.90 -6.06
N PRO A 32 11.70 14.97 -6.23
CA PRO A 32 12.42 16.24 -6.29
C PRO A 32 12.05 16.98 -7.59
N GLY A 33 11.76 18.28 -7.48
CA GLY A 33 11.47 19.13 -8.64
C GLY A 33 10.12 18.85 -9.32
N HIS A 34 9.22 18.10 -8.68
CA HIS A 34 7.89 17.83 -9.25
C HIS A 34 7.05 19.10 -9.38
N TYR A 35 6.94 19.88 -8.30
CA TYR A 35 6.30 21.19 -8.33
C TYR A 35 7.32 22.28 -8.64
N LYS A 36 6.96 23.19 -9.55
CA LYS A 36 7.76 24.38 -9.84
C LYS A 36 7.59 25.44 -8.74
N GLU A 37 6.39 25.51 -8.17
CA GLU A 37 6.03 26.48 -7.15
C GLU A 37 6.40 26.00 -5.73
N PRO A 38 7.10 26.82 -4.92
CA PRO A 38 7.53 26.41 -3.57
C PRO A 38 6.38 26.05 -2.63
N TRP A 39 5.24 26.75 -2.71
CA TRP A 39 4.09 26.54 -1.83
C TRP A 39 3.44 25.16 -2.04
N LYS A 40 3.35 24.68 -3.30
CA LYS A 40 2.84 23.33 -3.61
C LYS A 40 3.74 22.26 -3.03
N THR A 41 5.06 22.46 -3.11
CA THR A 41 6.04 21.56 -2.48
C THR A 41 5.84 21.49 -0.96
N GLN A 42 5.57 22.63 -0.32
CA GLN A 42 5.34 22.68 1.12
C GLN A 42 4.02 22.01 1.53
N LEU A 43 2.93 22.25 0.79
CA LEU A 43 1.66 21.54 1.01
C LEU A 43 1.82 20.03 0.85
N HIS A 44 2.58 19.59 -0.16
CA HIS A 44 2.85 18.17 -0.37
C HIS A 44 3.61 17.54 0.80
N ARG A 45 4.56 18.27 1.39
CA ARG A 45 5.28 17.81 2.59
C ARG A 45 4.37 17.63 3.79
N ILE A 46 3.43 18.56 3.98
CA ILE A 46 2.42 18.48 5.06
C ILE A 46 1.50 17.29 4.82
N TYR A 47 0.96 17.15 3.61
CA TYR A 47 0.11 16.02 3.22
C TYR A 47 0.81 14.67 3.41
N LYS A 48 2.07 14.56 2.96
CA LYS A 48 2.92 13.41 3.19
C LYS A 48 3.09 13.12 4.69
N ALA A 49 3.50 14.12 5.48
CA ALA A 49 3.71 13.94 6.91
C ALA A 49 2.44 13.43 7.59
N PHE A 50 1.28 13.99 7.26
CA PHE A 50 -0.02 13.53 7.74
C PHE A 50 -0.27 12.05 7.40
N ASN A 51 -0.11 11.63 6.15
CA ASN A 51 -0.31 10.23 5.74
C ASN A 51 0.64 9.26 6.47
N TRP A 52 1.89 9.65 6.67
CA TRP A 52 2.88 8.86 7.40
C TRP A 52 2.55 8.74 8.88
N THR A 53 2.20 9.84 9.54
CA THR A 53 1.77 9.83 10.95
C THR A 53 0.51 9.00 11.13
N LEU A 54 -0.48 9.16 10.24
CA LEU A 54 -1.73 8.41 10.29
C LEU A 54 -1.50 6.90 10.10
N SER A 55 -0.70 6.51 9.11
CA SER A 55 -0.34 5.11 8.87
C SER A 55 0.45 4.52 10.04
N GLY A 56 1.42 5.26 10.58
CA GLY A 56 2.22 4.84 11.72
C GLY A 56 1.40 4.67 13.00
N ALA A 57 0.48 5.59 13.27
CA ALA A 57 -0.44 5.51 14.41
C ALA A 57 -1.37 4.30 14.27
N PHE A 58 -1.88 4.04 13.06
CA PHE A 58 -2.69 2.87 12.78
C PHE A 58 -1.90 1.57 12.97
N CYS A 59 -0.69 1.47 12.42
CA CYS A 59 0.22 0.33 12.63
C CYS A 59 0.43 0.05 14.12
N LEU A 60 0.72 1.10 14.89
CA LEU A 60 0.98 0.98 16.32
C LEU A 60 -0.27 0.49 17.07
N SER A 61 -1.43 1.04 16.73
CA SER A 61 -2.71 0.64 17.33
C SER A 61 -3.05 -0.82 17.03
N VAL A 62 -2.84 -1.29 15.80
CA VAL A 62 -3.01 -2.71 15.45
C VAL A 62 -1.99 -3.59 16.16
N ALA A 63 -0.71 -3.20 16.20
CA ALA A 63 0.32 -3.94 16.94
C ALA A 63 -0.06 -4.11 18.41
N LEU A 64 -0.49 -3.03 19.07
CA LEU A 64 -0.96 -3.08 20.45
C LEU A 64 -2.17 -4.03 20.61
N GLY A 65 -3.13 -4.02 19.68
CA GLY A 65 -4.25 -4.96 19.68
C GLY A 65 -3.81 -6.42 19.59
N LEU A 66 -2.81 -6.73 18.75
CA LEU A 66 -2.25 -8.07 18.63
C LEU A 66 -1.63 -8.55 19.95
N PHE A 67 -0.76 -7.74 20.54
CA PHE A 67 -0.02 -8.12 21.74
C PHE A 67 -0.87 -8.10 23.01
N LEU A 68 -1.84 -7.18 23.14
CA LEU A 68 -2.66 -7.06 24.35
C LEU A 68 -3.84 -8.04 24.37
N ASN A 69 -4.46 -8.27 23.21
CA ASN A 69 -5.70 -9.04 23.13
C ASN A 69 -5.47 -10.46 22.59
N THR A 70 -4.71 -10.58 21.50
CA THR A 70 -4.67 -11.83 20.71
C THR A 70 -3.63 -12.83 21.23
N ILE A 71 -2.62 -12.38 21.98
CA ILE A 71 -1.53 -13.22 22.49
C ILE A 71 -2.00 -14.44 23.31
N LYS A 72 -3.22 -14.40 23.85
CA LYS A 72 -3.84 -15.46 24.64
C LYS A 72 -4.30 -16.65 23.80
N GLU A 73 -4.48 -16.48 22.49
CA GLU A 73 -4.93 -17.52 21.55
C GLU A 73 -3.87 -17.67 20.44
N PHE A 74 -2.95 -18.63 20.61
CA PHE A 74 -1.75 -18.76 19.76
C PHE A 74 -2.05 -18.87 18.26
N GLY A 75 -3.09 -19.65 17.89
CA GLY A 75 -3.49 -19.83 16.49
C GLY A 75 -3.81 -18.50 15.81
N LEU A 76 -4.75 -17.75 16.39
CA LEU A 76 -5.16 -16.45 15.88
C LEU A 76 -4.03 -15.41 15.97
N PHE A 77 -3.21 -15.46 17.02
CA PHE A 77 -2.05 -14.58 17.15
C PHE A 77 -1.05 -14.80 16.00
N SER A 78 -0.75 -16.05 15.66
CA SER A 78 0.20 -16.39 14.60
C SER A 78 -0.29 -15.95 13.22
N GLU A 79 -1.57 -16.19 12.91
CA GLU A 79 -2.22 -15.78 11.67
C GLU A 79 -2.18 -14.25 11.54
N ARG A 80 -2.64 -13.54 12.56
CA ARG A 80 -2.72 -12.07 12.55
C ARG A 80 -1.33 -11.43 12.55
N CYS A 81 -0.34 -12.04 13.20
CA CYS A 81 1.06 -11.62 13.13
C CYS A 81 1.65 -11.77 11.72
N PHE A 82 1.32 -12.85 11.01
CA PHE A 82 1.80 -13.04 9.63
C PHE A 82 1.29 -11.94 8.71
N VAL A 83 -0.02 -11.66 8.75
CA VAL A 83 -0.61 -10.62 7.89
C VAL A 83 -0.18 -9.22 8.30
N PHE A 84 -0.13 -8.92 9.61
CA PHE A 84 0.41 -7.64 10.09
C PHE A 84 1.89 -7.45 9.75
N GLY A 85 2.69 -8.52 9.81
CA GLY A 85 4.10 -8.52 9.42
C GLY A 85 4.30 -8.13 7.96
N ALA A 86 3.46 -8.62 7.06
CA ALA A 86 3.47 -8.21 5.65
C ALA A 86 3.18 -6.71 5.49
N PHE A 87 2.17 -6.20 6.20
CA PHE A 87 1.83 -4.77 6.19
C PHE A 87 2.98 -3.90 6.74
N LEU A 88 3.58 -4.31 7.85
CA LEU A 88 4.73 -3.63 8.46
C LEU A 88 5.96 -3.64 7.54
N LEU A 89 6.20 -4.75 6.83
CA LEU A 89 7.27 -4.85 5.84
C LEU A 89 7.06 -3.83 4.72
N CYS A 90 5.85 -3.73 4.15
CA CYS A 90 5.52 -2.73 3.15
C CYS A 90 5.75 -1.29 3.65
N PHE A 91 5.32 -0.99 4.87
CA PHE A 91 5.55 0.31 5.51
C PHE A 91 7.05 0.62 5.65
N CYS A 92 7.84 -0.33 6.17
CA CYS A 92 9.29 -0.21 6.29
C CYS A 92 10.01 -0.06 4.94
N SER A 93 9.58 -0.80 3.91
CA SER A 93 10.09 -0.68 2.55
C SER A 93 9.83 0.71 1.97
N ASN A 94 8.66 1.29 2.22
CA ASN A 94 8.34 2.65 1.82
C ASN A 94 9.19 3.70 2.57
N CYS A 95 9.50 3.48 3.85
CA CYS A 95 10.44 4.31 4.61
C CYS A 95 11.83 4.28 3.98
N LEU A 96 12.34 3.07 3.72
CA LEU A 96 13.66 2.87 3.13
C LEU A 96 13.76 3.48 1.73
N LEU A 97 12.71 3.34 0.91
CA LEU A 97 12.63 3.97 -0.41
C LEU A 97 12.72 5.49 -0.29
N ASN A 98 12.01 6.11 0.67
CA ASN A 98 12.09 7.55 0.89
C ASN A 98 13.48 8.02 1.30
N ILE A 99 14.16 7.29 2.19
CA ILE A 99 15.53 7.60 2.62
C ILE A 99 16.50 7.50 1.43
N LYS A 100 16.34 6.47 0.61
CA LYS A 100 17.24 6.16 -0.52
C LYS A 100 16.74 6.66 -1.87
N LEU A 101 15.71 7.52 -1.91
CA LEU A 101 14.99 7.87 -3.14
C LEU A 101 15.90 8.45 -4.21
N LYS A 102 16.83 9.33 -3.85
CA LYS A 102 17.80 9.92 -4.79
C LYS A 102 18.65 8.83 -5.46
N LYS A 103 19.20 7.90 -4.66
CA LYS A 103 20.02 6.79 -5.16
C LYS A 103 19.18 5.85 -6.04
N PHE A 104 17.94 5.59 -5.66
CA PHE A 104 17.01 4.78 -6.44
C PHE A 104 16.71 5.42 -7.80
N LEU A 105 16.43 6.73 -7.84
CA LEU A 105 16.24 7.48 -9.09
C LEU A 105 17.47 7.41 -9.99
N THR A 106 18.69 7.56 -9.44
CA THR A 106 19.92 7.42 -10.23
C THR A 106 20.08 6.02 -10.82
N ILE A 107 19.77 4.98 -10.05
CA ILE A 107 19.81 3.59 -10.54
C ILE A 107 18.80 3.41 -11.67
N LEU A 108 17.58 3.94 -11.53
CA LEU A 108 16.57 3.91 -12.59
C LEU A 108 17.04 4.62 -13.86
N ASP A 109 17.67 5.79 -13.74
CA ASP A 109 18.21 6.53 -14.88
C ASP A 109 19.36 5.73 -15.57
N CYS A 110 20.17 4.99 -14.81
CA CYS A 110 21.19 4.10 -15.39
C CYS A 110 20.58 2.91 -16.14
N PHE A 111 19.55 2.27 -15.57
CA PHE A 111 18.82 1.19 -16.25
C PHE A 111 18.14 1.69 -17.52
N GLU A 112 17.60 2.91 -17.51
CA GLU A 112 17.01 3.57 -18.68
C GLU A 112 18.02 3.74 -19.80
N ALA A 113 19.20 4.30 -19.51
CA ALA A 113 20.26 4.48 -20.49
C ALA A 113 20.75 3.14 -21.08
N LEU A 114 20.81 2.08 -20.26
CA LEU A 114 21.20 0.73 -20.71
C LEU A 114 20.13 0.10 -21.61
N ALA A 115 18.85 0.26 -21.26
CA ALA A 115 17.73 -0.28 -22.01
C ALA A 115 17.54 0.42 -23.37
N GLU A 116 17.73 1.73 -23.42
CA GLU A 116 17.68 2.52 -24.67
C GLU A 116 18.80 2.11 -25.63
N ARG A 117 20.02 1.89 -25.11
CA ARG A 117 21.18 1.44 -25.90
C ARG A 117 21.00 0.03 -26.49
N HIS A 118 20.08 -0.77 -25.97
CA HIS A 118 19.87 -2.16 -26.34
C HIS A 118 18.42 -2.49 -26.72
N ARG A 119 17.66 -1.46 -27.15
CA ARG A 119 16.22 -1.52 -27.39
C ARG A 119 15.80 -2.68 -28.31
N ASP A 120 16.57 -2.93 -29.38
CA ASP A 120 16.21 -3.89 -30.43
C ASP A 120 16.73 -5.31 -30.15
N LYS A 121 17.43 -5.53 -29.04
CA LYS A 121 17.91 -6.86 -28.69
C LYS A 121 16.73 -7.73 -28.25
N PRO A 122 16.52 -8.92 -28.84
CA PRO A 122 15.40 -9.82 -28.49
C PRO A 122 15.32 -10.14 -26.99
N VAL A 123 16.48 -10.27 -26.34
CA VAL A 123 16.58 -10.49 -24.89
C VAL A 123 15.94 -9.36 -24.08
N VAL A 124 16.12 -8.09 -24.49
CA VAL A 124 15.54 -6.94 -23.80
C VAL A 124 14.02 -6.89 -23.98
N VAL A 125 13.51 -7.25 -25.16
CA VAL A 125 12.07 -7.37 -25.42
C VAL A 125 11.44 -8.48 -24.58
N MET A 126 12.10 -9.65 -24.49
CA MET A 126 11.64 -10.76 -23.67
C MET A 126 11.60 -10.41 -22.18
N LEU A 127 12.67 -9.78 -21.66
CA LEU A 127 12.72 -9.32 -20.26
C LEU A 127 11.59 -8.35 -19.94
N LYS A 128 11.29 -7.40 -20.85
CA LYS A 128 10.16 -6.46 -20.70
C LYS A 128 8.80 -7.15 -20.63
N LYS A 129 8.59 -8.19 -21.44
CA LYS A 129 7.35 -8.99 -21.41
C LYS A 129 7.23 -9.77 -20.10
N MET A 130 8.30 -10.41 -19.65
CA MET A 130 8.30 -11.16 -18.39
C MET A 130 8.09 -10.24 -17.18
N GLU A 131 8.71 -9.07 -17.17
CA GLU A 131 8.52 -8.04 -16.14
C GLU A 131 7.05 -7.60 -16.06
N SER A 132 6.44 -7.32 -17.21
CA SER A 132 5.03 -6.91 -17.29
C SER A 132 4.08 -8.00 -16.79
N LEU A 133 4.33 -9.27 -17.17
CA LEU A 133 3.53 -10.41 -16.71
C LEU A 133 3.68 -10.64 -15.21
N PHE A 134 4.90 -10.61 -14.69
CA PHE A 134 5.18 -10.76 -13.27
C PHE A 134 4.46 -9.68 -12.45
N LEU A 135 4.48 -8.44 -12.93
CA LEU A 135 3.86 -7.33 -12.22
C LEU A 135 2.33 -7.36 -12.33
N LEU A 136 1.77 -7.77 -13.47
CA LEU A 136 0.34 -8.02 -13.63
C LEU A 136 -0.15 -9.11 -12.66
N ALA A 137 0.60 -10.20 -12.54
CA ALA A 137 0.28 -11.26 -11.58
C ALA A 137 0.32 -10.75 -10.14
N LEU A 138 1.37 -10.01 -9.77
CA LEU A 138 1.49 -9.39 -8.44
C LEU A 138 0.31 -8.46 -8.14
N PHE A 139 -0.11 -7.66 -9.13
CA PHE A 139 -1.29 -6.80 -9.02
C PHE A 139 -2.57 -7.59 -8.81
N ALA A 140 -2.84 -8.59 -9.64
CA ALA A 140 -4.07 -9.37 -9.54
C ALA A 140 -4.18 -10.03 -8.16
N MET A 141 -3.07 -10.60 -7.68
CA MET A 141 -3.00 -11.17 -6.33
C MET A 141 -3.25 -10.12 -5.24
N THR A 142 -2.66 -8.93 -5.36
CA THR A 142 -2.82 -7.88 -4.36
C THR A 142 -4.23 -7.27 -4.38
N ALA A 143 -4.80 -7.03 -5.57
CA ALA A 143 -6.14 -6.50 -5.75
C ALA A 143 -7.21 -7.49 -5.28
N GLN A 144 -7.03 -8.78 -5.55
CA GLN A 144 -7.89 -9.84 -5.00
C GLN A 144 -7.81 -9.86 -3.47
N GLY A 145 -6.60 -9.89 -2.91
CA GLY A 145 -6.41 -9.88 -1.46
C GLY A 145 -7.04 -8.66 -0.79
N LEU A 146 -6.91 -7.48 -1.41
CA LEU A 146 -7.58 -6.27 -0.93
C LEU A 146 -9.09 -6.36 -0.96
N THR A 147 -9.63 -6.75 -2.11
CA THR A 147 -11.08 -6.78 -2.29
C THR A 147 -11.67 -7.77 -1.30
N TRP A 148 -11.00 -8.91 -1.11
CA TRP A 148 -11.38 -9.90 -0.13
C TRP A 148 -11.27 -9.38 1.31
N GLU A 149 -10.08 -8.99 1.77
CA GLU A 149 -9.83 -8.65 3.18
C GLU A 149 -10.40 -7.29 3.60
N PHE A 150 -10.37 -6.28 2.74
CA PHE A 150 -10.71 -4.91 3.11
C PHE A 150 -12.15 -4.52 2.75
N LEU A 151 -12.76 -5.17 1.75
CA LEU A 151 -14.09 -4.79 1.27
C LEU A 151 -15.14 -5.88 1.49
N ILE A 152 -14.81 -7.14 1.21
CA ILE A 152 -15.80 -8.23 1.26
C ILE A 152 -15.88 -8.83 2.67
N TYR A 153 -14.77 -9.36 3.20
CA TYR A 153 -14.72 -10.07 4.48
C TYR A 153 -15.33 -9.28 5.65
N PRO A 154 -15.09 -7.96 5.81
CA PRO A 154 -15.70 -7.18 6.89
C PRO A 154 -17.23 -7.09 6.81
N LEU A 155 -17.80 -7.27 5.61
CA LEU A 155 -19.23 -7.19 5.33
C LEU A 155 -19.91 -8.56 5.32
N LEU A 156 -19.14 -9.65 5.34
CA LEU A 156 -19.72 -10.99 5.40
C LEU A 156 -20.25 -11.28 6.81
N PRO A 157 -21.39 -11.99 6.91
CA PRO A 157 -21.89 -12.46 8.19
C PRO A 157 -20.89 -13.45 8.79
N LYS A 158 -20.63 -13.28 10.09
CA LYS A 158 -19.71 -14.14 10.87
C LYS A 158 -20.48 -15.28 11.51
N SER A 159 -19.82 -16.43 11.67
CA SER A 159 -20.41 -17.55 12.40
C SER A 159 -20.50 -17.27 13.90
N ASP A 160 -21.36 -17.99 14.62
CA ASP A 160 -21.50 -17.82 16.07
C ASP A 160 -20.18 -18.11 16.82
N GLU A 161 -19.41 -19.11 16.36
CA GLU A 161 -18.09 -19.46 16.90
C GLU A 161 -17.06 -18.33 16.72
N GLU A 162 -17.08 -17.65 15.57
CA GLU A 162 -16.23 -16.48 15.30
C GLU A 162 -16.62 -15.31 16.21
N LEU A 163 -17.93 -15.06 16.37
CA LEU A 163 -18.43 -13.98 17.21
C LEU A 163 -18.07 -14.20 18.68
N GLU A 164 -18.20 -15.43 19.19
CA GLU A 164 -17.80 -15.78 20.56
C GLU A 164 -16.30 -15.55 20.78
N THR A 165 -15.48 -15.95 19.80
CA THR A 165 -14.02 -15.70 19.82
C THR A 165 -13.71 -14.20 19.85
N LEU A 166 -14.39 -13.40 19.04
CA LEU A 166 -14.20 -11.94 19.00
C LEU A 166 -14.61 -11.26 20.31
N ILE A 167 -15.72 -11.67 20.91
CA ILE A 167 -16.15 -11.18 22.23
C ILE A 167 -15.10 -11.54 23.29
N LYS A 168 -14.64 -12.80 23.32
CA LYS A 168 -13.68 -13.29 24.31
C LYS A 168 -12.34 -12.54 24.24
N LEU A 169 -11.87 -12.25 23.02
CA LEU A 169 -10.55 -11.64 22.80
C LEU A 169 -10.56 -10.12 22.92
N TYR A 170 -11.55 -9.47 22.34
CA TYR A 170 -11.57 -8.01 22.19
C TYR A 170 -12.62 -7.33 23.06
N ASN A 171 -13.46 -8.09 23.76
CA ASN A 171 -14.54 -7.58 24.63
C ASN A 171 -15.48 -6.60 23.90
N LEU A 172 -15.81 -6.90 22.64
CA LEU A 172 -16.65 -6.06 21.78
C LEU A 172 -18.12 -6.17 22.19
N LYS A 173 -18.84 -5.04 22.27
CA LYS A 173 -20.30 -5.07 22.44
C LYS A 173 -21.05 -5.46 21.16
N HIS A 174 -20.49 -5.12 19.99
CA HIS A 174 -21.11 -5.36 18.69
C HIS A 174 -20.17 -6.18 17.78
N PRO A 175 -19.90 -7.46 18.07
CA PRO A 175 -18.89 -8.26 17.39
C PRO A 175 -19.09 -8.41 15.87
N HIS A 176 -20.31 -8.22 15.36
CA HIS A 176 -20.57 -8.15 13.92
C HIS A 176 -19.82 -7.00 13.23
N ASN A 177 -19.68 -5.87 13.93
CA ASN A 177 -18.93 -4.69 13.50
C ASN A 177 -17.44 -4.85 13.85
N SER A 178 -16.81 -5.90 13.33
CA SER A 178 -15.38 -6.13 13.55
C SER A 178 -14.59 -5.85 12.27
N LEU A 179 -13.44 -5.22 12.45
CA LEU A 179 -12.45 -5.06 11.39
C LEU A 179 -11.59 -6.33 11.29
N PRO A 180 -10.99 -6.62 10.12
CA PRO A 180 -10.04 -7.73 9.97
C PRO A 180 -8.87 -7.61 10.94
N PHE A 181 -8.40 -6.39 11.19
CA PHE A 181 -7.44 -6.08 12.24
C PHE A 181 -8.11 -5.17 13.24
N GLN A 182 -8.18 -5.60 14.49
CA GLN A 182 -8.75 -4.78 15.55
C GLN A 182 -7.70 -3.80 16.08
N PRO A 183 -7.81 -2.50 15.77
CA PRO A 183 -6.94 -1.50 16.38
C PRO A 183 -7.24 -1.41 17.88
N TYR A 184 -6.21 -1.33 18.71
CA TYR A 184 -6.38 -1.01 20.12
C TYR A 184 -6.46 0.50 20.32
N ILE A 185 -7.61 0.97 20.79
CA ILE A 185 -7.82 2.37 21.18
C ILE A 185 -8.24 2.36 22.66
N PRO A 186 -7.46 2.96 23.57
CA PRO A 186 -7.77 2.97 24.99
C PRO A 186 -9.17 3.51 25.26
N TYR A 187 -9.94 2.80 26.08
CA TYR A 187 -11.27 3.20 26.55
C TYR A 187 -12.33 3.38 25.45
N VAL A 188 -12.06 2.91 24.23
CA VAL A 188 -12.97 3.01 23.09
C VAL A 188 -13.33 1.62 22.62
N ASP A 189 -14.63 1.33 22.55
CA ASP A 189 -15.12 0.14 21.87
C ASP A 189 -15.16 0.39 20.37
N THR A 190 -14.27 -0.27 19.63
CA THR A 190 -14.12 -0.12 18.17
C THR A 190 -15.31 -0.69 17.38
N SER A 191 -16.17 -1.49 18.03
CA SER A 191 -17.35 -2.07 17.41
C SER A 191 -18.59 -1.16 17.42
N GLU A 192 -18.55 -0.06 18.18
CA GLU A 192 -19.62 0.95 18.18
C GLU A 192 -19.83 1.48 16.75
N PRO A 193 -21.05 1.48 16.19
CA PRO A 193 -21.28 1.68 14.75
C PRO A 193 -20.61 2.94 14.18
N LYS A 194 -20.71 4.07 14.91
CA LYS A 194 -20.10 5.35 14.48
C LYS A 194 -18.58 5.26 14.39
N ILE A 195 -17.95 4.55 15.33
CA ILE A 195 -16.50 4.41 15.42
C ILE A 195 -16.04 3.39 14.39
N TYR A 196 -16.75 2.27 14.27
CA TYR A 196 -16.51 1.23 13.28
C TYR A 196 -16.45 1.82 11.86
N TYR A 197 -17.44 2.61 11.42
CA TYR A 197 -17.42 3.16 10.05
C TYR A 197 -16.25 4.12 9.81
N VAL A 198 -15.86 4.91 10.81
CA VAL A 198 -14.69 5.80 10.71
C VAL A 198 -13.40 4.98 10.60
N LEU A 199 -13.24 3.96 11.44
CA LEU A 199 -12.07 3.08 11.42
C LEU A 199 -12.03 2.21 10.17
N PHE A 200 -13.20 1.78 9.66
CA PHE A 200 -13.33 1.04 8.41
C PHE A 200 -12.92 1.90 7.22
N ALA A 201 -13.42 3.14 7.12
CA ALA A 201 -13.02 4.08 6.07
C ALA A 201 -11.51 4.37 6.14
N LEU A 202 -10.97 4.53 7.36
CA LEU A 202 -9.53 4.70 7.58
C LEU A 202 -8.73 3.47 7.15
N PHE A 203 -9.22 2.27 7.47
CA PHE A 203 -8.59 1.00 7.11
C PHE A 203 -8.54 0.82 5.59
N VAL A 204 -9.65 1.09 4.90
CA VAL A 204 -9.72 1.07 3.42
C VAL A 204 -8.79 2.13 2.82
N TYR A 205 -8.77 3.35 3.36
CA TYR A 205 -7.87 4.42 2.91
C TYR A 205 -6.40 4.02 3.04
N ILE A 206 -6.00 3.48 4.19
CA ILE A 206 -4.62 3.03 4.45
C ILE A 206 -4.26 1.86 3.55
N GLY A 207 -5.16 0.89 3.37
CA GLY A 207 -4.98 -0.22 2.42
C GLY A 207 -4.75 0.31 1.00
N PHE A 208 -5.58 1.25 0.55
CA PHE A 208 -5.42 1.90 -0.74
C PHE A 208 -4.08 2.64 -0.86
N LEU A 209 -3.66 3.39 0.16
CA LEU A 209 -2.35 4.06 0.16
C LEU A 209 -1.21 3.07 -0.07
N HIS A 210 -1.17 1.98 0.68
CA HIS A 210 -0.08 0.99 0.58
C HIS A 210 -0.04 0.28 -0.77
N ILE A 211 -1.15 0.27 -1.49
CA ILE A 211 -1.33 -0.54 -2.70
C ILE A 211 -1.46 0.31 -3.96
N THR A 212 -1.68 1.63 -3.87
CA THR A 212 -1.53 2.55 -5.01
C THR A 212 -0.17 2.47 -5.70
N ALA A 213 0.89 2.09 -4.97
CA ALA A 213 2.20 1.78 -5.55
C ALA A 213 2.18 0.54 -6.47
N ILE A 214 1.29 -0.43 -6.21
CA ILE A 214 1.13 -1.68 -6.94
C ILE A 214 0.03 -1.55 -8.03
N LEU A 215 -1.05 -0.81 -7.76
CA LEU A 215 -2.28 -0.78 -8.56
C LEU A 215 -2.11 -0.21 -9.99
N PHE A 216 -1.21 0.74 -10.18
CA PHE A 216 -1.08 1.44 -11.47
C PHE A 216 0.09 0.99 -12.33
N TYR A 217 0.91 0.06 -11.84
CA TYR A 217 1.98 -0.52 -12.67
C TYR A 217 1.40 -1.37 -13.82
N CYS A 218 0.19 -1.90 -13.62
CA CYS A 218 -0.41 -2.92 -14.46
C CYS A 218 -1.39 -2.36 -15.50
N SER A 219 -2.01 -1.19 -15.28
CA SER A 219 -2.96 -0.60 -16.24
C SER A 219 -2.31 0.01 -17.48
N LEU A 220 -0.98 0.10 -17.54
CA LEU A 220 -0.23 0.54 -18.73
C LEU A 220 0.16 -0.61 -19.67
N GLY A 221 -0.30 -1.84 -19.38
CA GLY A 221 -0.03 -3.06 -20.15
C GLY A 221 -0.68 -3.16 -21.53
N GLU A 222 -1.76 -2.41 -21.79
CA GLU A 222 -2.67 -2.73 -22.90
C GLU A 222 -2.55 -1.83 -24.14
N ASN A 223 -1.74 -0.76 -24.12
CA ASN A 223 -1.68 0.20 -25.24
C ASN A 223 -0.34 0.20 -25.99
N THR A 224 0.18 -0.98 -26.35
CA THR A 224 1.16 -1.08 -27.45
C THR A 224 0.53 -1.84 -28.60
N PRO A 225 0.15 -1.19 -29.72
CA PRO A 225 -0.23 -1.90 -30.92
C PRO A 225 0.99 -2.73 -31.39
N VAL A 226 0.70 -3.98 -31.75
CA VAL A 226 1.65 -4.94 -32.34
C VAL A 226 2.14 -4.43 -33.70
#